data_AF-A0A837AIT3-F1
#
_entry.id   AF-A0A837AIT3-F1
#
_cell.length_a   1.000
_cell.length_b   1.000
_cell.length_c   1.000
_cell.angle_alpha   90.00
_cell.angle_beta   90.00
_cell.angle_gamma   90.00
#
_symmetry.space_group_name_H-M   'P 1'
#
loop_
_entity.id
_entity.type
_entity.pdbx_description
1 polymer ?
#
loop_
_entity_poly.entity_id
_entity_poly.type
_entity_poly.pdbx_seq_one_letter_code
_entity_poly.pdbx_strand_id
1 'polypeptide(L)'
;MQQPVVRVGEWLVTPSINQISRNGRQLTLEPRLIDLLVFFAQHSGEVLSRDELIDNVWKRSIVTNHVVTQSISELRKSLKDNDEDSPVYIATVPKRGYKLMVPVIWYSEEEGEEIMLSSPPPIPEAVPATDSPSHSLNIQNTATPPEQSPVKSKRFTTFWVWFFFLLSLGICVALVAFSTLDTRLPMSKSRILLNPRDIDINMVNKSCNSWSSPYQLSYAIGVGNLVATSLNTFSTFMVHDKINYNIDEPSSSGKTLSIAFVNQRQYRAQQCFMSIKLVDNADGSTMLDKRYVITNGNQLAIQNDLLESLSKALNQPWPQRMQETLQQILPHRGALLTNFYQAHDYLLHGDDKSLNRASELLGEIVQSSPEFTYARAEKALVDIVRHSQHPLDEKQLAALNTEIDNIVTLPELNNLSIIYQIKAVSALVKGKTDESYQAINTGIDLEMSWLNYVLLGKVYEMKGMNREAADAYLTAFNLRPGANTLYWIENGIFQTSVPYVVPYLDKFLASE
;
A
#
# COMPACT_ATOMS: atom_id res chain seq x y z
N MET A 1 -32.86 12.54 -18.56
CA MET A 1 -31.69 13.42 -18.80
C MET A 1 -30.82 13.32 -17.56
N GLN A 2 -29.53 12.98 -17.70
CA GLN A 2 -28.63 12.92 -16.54
C GLN A 2 -28.32 14.35 -16.07
N GLN A 3 -28.30 14.55 -14.75
CA GLN A 3 -28.10 15.87 -14.14
C GLN A 3 -26.61 16.27 -14.21
N PRO A 4 -26.27 17.51 -14.59
CA PRO A 4 -24.91 17.99 -14.52
C PRO A 4 -24.48 18.13 -13.05
N VAL A 5 -23.33 17.57 -12.69
CA VAL A 5 -22.85 17.53 -11.30
C VAL A 5 -22.07 18.80 -10.92
N VAL A 6 -21.49 19.48 -11.91
CA VAL A 6 -20.68 20.69 -11.70
C VAL A 6 -20.75 21.62 -12.89
N ARG A 7 -20.80 22.92 -12.62
CA ARG A 7 -20.63 23.99 -13.60
C ARG A 7 -19.23 24.57 -13.47
N VAL A 8 -18.49 24.61 -14.58
CA VAL A 8 -17.16 25.22 -14.68
C VAL A 8 -17.25 26.38 -15.67
N GLY A 9 -17.26 27.61 -15.16
CA GLY A 9 -17.56 28.81 -15.95
C GLY A 9 -18.94 28.73 -16.59
N GLU A 10 -18.98 28.64 -17.92
CA GLU A 10 -20.23 28.53 -18.68
C GLU A 10 -20.61 27.08 -19.04
N TRP A 11 -19.74 26.12 -18.74
CA TRP A 11 -19.93 24.72 -19.10
C TRP A 11 -20.55 23.92 -17.94
N LEU A 12 -21.68 23.27 -18.19
CA LEU A 12 -22.26 22.24 -17.34
C LEU A 12 -21.61 20.90 -17.67
N VAL A 13 -21.00 20.25 -16.68
CA VAL A 13 -20.24 19.01 -16.84
C VAL A 13 -21.06 17.84 -16.30
N THR A 14 -21.20 16.80 -17.12
CA THR A 14 -21.89 15.53 -16.78
C THR A 14 -20.90 14.37 -16.96
N PRO A 15 -20.10 14.02 -15.92
CA PRO A 15 -19.03 13.04 -16.04
C PRO A 15 -19.49 11.63 -16.38
N SER A 16 -20.67 11.22 -15.91
CA SER A 16 -21.25 9.89 -16.16
C SER A 16 -21.46 9.55 -17.64
N ILE A 17 -21.50 10.55 -18.52
CA ILE A 17 -21.60 10.40 -19.99
C ILE A 17 -20.49 11.13 -20.74
N ASN A 18 -19.43 11.56 -20.03
CA ASN A 18 -18.29 12.29 -20.59
C ASN A 18 -18.66 13.53 -21.42
N GLN A 19 -19.64 14.31 -20.95
CA GLN A 19 -20.22 15.41 -21.72
C GLN A 19 -20.10 16.76 -21.01
N ILE A 20 -19.81 17.81 -21.79
CA ILE A 20 -19.96 19.20 -21.36
C ILE A 20 -21.02 19.91 -22.22
N SER A 21 -21.77 20.83 -21.62
CA SER A 21 -22.81 21.58 -22.34
C SER A 21 -22.85 23.06 -21.97
N ARG A 22 -23.10 23.92 -22.95
CA ARG A 22 -23.19 25.38 -22.81
C ARG A 22 -24.21 25.92 -23.80
N ASN A 23 -25.21 26.68 -23.34
CA ASN A 23 -26.22 27.34 -24.19
C ASN A 23 -26.85 26.44 -25.27
N GLY A 24 -27.22 25.21 -24.93
CA GLY A 24 -27.82 24.23 -25.85
C GLY A 24 -26.84 23.50 -26.77
N ARG A 25 -25.54 23.85 -26.72
CA ARG A 25 -24.48 23.12 -27.40
C ARG A 25 -23.88 22.06 -26.48
N GLN A 26 -23.68 20.86 -27.03
CA GLN A 26 -23.18 19.70 -26.30
C GLN A 26 -21.91 19.17 -26.97
N LEU A 27 -20.85 18.99 -26.19
CA LEU A 27 -19.60 18.37 -26.65
C LEU A 27 -19.31 17.14 -25.80
N THR A 28 -19.08 16.01 -26.45
CA THR A 28 -18.54 14.81 -25.81
C THR A 28 -17.02 14.87 -25.86
N LEU A 29 -16.38 14.68 -24.71
CA LEU A 29 -14.93 14.67 -24.60
C LEU A 29 -14.43 13.27 -24.32
N GLU A 30 -13.13 13.04 -24.53
CA GLU A 30 -12.51 11.82 -24.05
C GLU A 30 -12.66 11.72 -22.51
N PRO A 31 -12.85 10.51 -21.95
CA PRO A 31 -13.05 10.34 -20.50
C PRO A 31 -11.97 11.01 -19.67
N ARG A 32 -10.72 10.92 -20.16
CA ARG A 32 -9.56 11.53 -19.50
C ARG A 32 -9.61 13.06 -19.46
N LEU A 33 -10.15 13.72 -20.48
CA LEU A 33 -10.29 15.18 -20.49
C LEU A 33 -11.41 15.62 -19.53
N ILE A 34 -12.43 14.78 -19.34
CA ILE A 34 -13.48 15.00 -18.32
C ILE A 34 -12.89 14.83 -16.93
N ASP A 35 -12.14 13.75 -16.67
CA ASP A 35 -11.45 13.54 -15.40
C ASP A 35 -10.51 14.70 -15.07
N LEU A 36 -9.77 15.19 -16.08
CA LEU A 36 -8.90 16.36 -15.94
C LEU A 36 -9.70 17.62 -15.58
N LEU A 37 -10.82 17.88 -16.26
CA LEU A 37 -11.69 19.03 -15.99
C LEU A 37 -12.32 18.96 -14.59
N VAL A 38 -12.80 17.78 -14.18
CA VAL A 38 -13.36 17.54 -12.85
C VAL A 38 -12.31 17.73 -11.78
N PHE A 39 -11.08 17.25 -12.00
CA PHE A 39 -9.97 17.45 -11.08
C PHE A 39 -9.62 18.94 -10.90
N PHE A 40 -9.57 19.70 -12.00
CA PHE A 40 -9.44 21.16 -11.92
C PHE A 40 -10.59 21.83 -11.18
N ALA A 41 -11.83 21.32 -11.33
CA ALA A 41 -13.00 21.86 -10.67
C ALA A 41 -12.99 21.60 -9.15
N GLN A 42 -12.51 20.44 -8.71
CA GLN A 42 -12.34 20.10 -7.30
C GLN A 42 -11.27 20.98 -6.62
N HIS A 43 -10.24 21.36 -7.39
CA HIS A 43 -9.13 22.20 -6.95
C HIS A 43 -9.21 23.61 -7.56
N SER A 44 -10.43 24.15 -7.70
CA SER A 44 -10.64 25.44 -8.36
C SER A 44 -9.85 26.55 -7.66
N GLY A 45 -9.16 27.38 -8.44
CA GLY A 45 -8.34 28.47 -7.90
C GLY A 45 -6.96 28.06 -7.36
N GLU A 46 -6.62 26.77 -7.30
CA GLU A 46 -5.29 26.28 -6.89
C GLU A 46 -4.33 26.17 -8.08
N VAL A 47 -3.02 26.22 -7.81
CA VAL A 47 -1.98 25.97 -8.83
C VAL A 47 -1.61 24.50 -8.76
N LEU A 48 -2.01 23.74 -9.76
CA LEU A 48 -1.74 22.31 -9.91
C LEU A 48 -0.48 22.12 -10.76
N SER A 49 0.52 21.48 -10.18
CA SER A 49 1.75 21.07 -10.86
C SER A 49 1.49 19.96 -11.87
N ARG A 50 2.44 19.74 -12.78
CA ARG A 50 2.33 18.65 -13.77
C ARG A 50 2.28 17.28 -13.09
N ASP A 51 3.07 17.10 -12.05
CA ASP A 51 3.13 15.84 -11.30
C ASP A 51 1.79 15.57 -10.60
N GLU A 52 1.18 16.60 -9.97
CA GLU A 52 -0.16 16.48 -9.37
C GLU A 52 -1.23 16.11 -10.39
N LEU A 53 -1.16 16.63 -11.63
CA LEU A 53 -2.07 16.24 -12.70
C LEU A 53 -1.84 14.78 -13.13
N ILE A 54 -0.58 14.35 -13.29
CA ILE A 54 -0.22 12.97 -13.65
C ILE A 54 -0.76 12.00 -12.60
N ASP A 55 -0.44 12.26 -11.33
CA ASP A 55 -0.76 11.35 -10.23
C ASP A 55 -2.27 11.17 -10.03
N ASN A 56 -3.06 12.20 -10.31
CA ASN A 56 -4.50 12.18 -10.03
C ASN A 56 -5.39 11.84 -11.22
N VAL A 57 -4.95 12.16 -12.45
CA VAL A 57 -5.74 11.92 -13.67
C VAL A 57 -5.23 10.66 -14.41
N TRP A 58 -3.96 10.28 -14.25
CA TRP A 58 -3.35 9.10 -14.87
C TRP A 58 -2.97 8.02 -13.84
N LYS A 59 -3.88 7.72 -12.91
CA LYS A 59 -3.68 6.87 -11.70
C LYS A 59 -3.09 5.46 -11.88
N ARG A 60 -2.84 4.98 -13.11
CA ARG A 60 -2.23 3.67 -13.42
C ARG A 60 -1.42 3.67 -14.73
N SER A 61 -1.01 4.84 -15.22
CA SER A 61 -0.29 4.95 -16.49
C SER A 61 0.92 5.87 -16.34
N ILE A 62 2.11 5.35 -16.64
CA ILE A 62 3.32 6.16 -16.71
C ILE A 62 3.20 7.03 -17.96
N VAL A 63 2.97 8.33 -17.78
CA VAL A 63 2.85 9.30 -18.87
C VAL A 63 3.94 10.34 -18.79
N THR A 64 4.41 10.80 -19.95
CA THR A 64 5.43 11.84 -20.02
C THR A 64 4.80 13.23 -19.84
N ASN A 65 5.62 14.20 -19.42
CA ASN A 65 5.24 15.62 -19.34
C ASN A 65 4.63 16.18 -20.64
N HIS A 66 4.97 15.59 -21.78
CA HIS A 66 4.42 15.96 -23.09
C HIS A 66 2.92 15.63 -23.19
N VAL A 67 2.51 14.45 -22.72
CA VAL A 67 1.11 13.99 -22.76
C VAL A 67 0.20 14.91 -21.93
N VAL A 68 0.67 15.35 -20.76
CA VAL A 68 -0.06 16.32 -19.92
C VAL A 68 -0.23 17.64 -20.66
N THR A 69 0.85 18.13 -21.29
CA THR A 69 0.83 19.40 -22.01
C THR A 69 -0.13 19.36 -23.20
N GLN A 70 -0.16 18.24 -23.94
CA GLN A 70 -1.11 18.01 -25.02
C GLN A 70 -2.56 17.95 -24.52
N SER A 71 -2.82 17.21 -23.45
CA SER A 71 -4.16 17.08 -22.85
C SER A 71 -4.70 18.42 -22.37
N ILE A 72 -3.84 19.27 -21.79
CA ILE A 72 -4.20 20.64 -21.40
C ILE A 72 -4.54 21.50 -22.64
N SER A 73 -3.82 21.32 -23.75
CA SER A 73 -4.10 22.03 -25.00
C SER A 73 -5.44 21.61 -25.59
N GLU A 74 -5.72 20.31 -25.62
CA GLU A 74 -6.98 19.75 -26.13
C GLU A 74 -8.18 20.15 -25.26
N LEU A 75 -8.02 20.14 -23.93
CA LEU A 75 -9.05 20.61 -23.01
C LEU A 75 -9.32 22.11 -23.20
N ARG A 76 -8.28 22.95 -23.32
CA ARG A 76 -8.43 24.39 -23.60
C ARG A 76 -9.16 24.63 -24.93
N LYS A 77 -8.81 23.88 -25.98
CA LYS A 77 -9.48 23.97 -27.28
C LYS A 77 -10.97 23.63 -27.16
N SER A 78 -11.28 22.57 -26.41
CA SER A 78 -12.65 22.12 -26.20
C SER A 78 -13.48 23.12 -25.38
N LEU A 79 -12.89 23.73 -24.35
CA LEU A 79 -13.55 24.75 -23.52
C LEU A 79 -13.70 26.09 -24.24
N LYS A 80 -12.79 26.42 -25.16
CA LYS A 80 -12.87 27.60 -26.02
C LYS A 80 -13.92 27.43 -27.12
N ASP A 81 -14.11 26.21 -27.64
CA ASP A 81 -15.17 25.87 -28.60
C ASP A 81 -15.28 26.82 -29.82
N ASN A 82 -14.14 27.32 -30.30
CA ASN A 82 -13.99 28.31 -31.38
C ASN A 82 -14.63 29.69 -31.11
N ASP A 83 -14.91 30.00 -29.85
CA ASP A 83 -15.38 31.32 -29.40
C ASP A 83 -14.16 32.16 -28.97
N GLU A 84 -13.92 33.27 -29.66
CA GLU A 84 -12.75 34.14 -29.39
C GLU A 84 -12.92 34.98 -28.12
N ASP A 85 -14.16 35.21 -27.68
CA ASP A 85 -14.48 35.98 -26.48
C ASP A 85 -14.49 35.13 -25.20
N SER A 86 -14.28 33.81 -25.33
CA SER A 86 -14.25 32.90 -24.19
C SER A 86 -13.10 33.22 -23.22
N PRO A 87 -13.37 33.24 -21.90
CA PRO A 87 -12.34 33.54 -20.90
C PRO A 87 -11.24 32.48 -20.88
N VAL A 88 -10.07 32.82 -20.37
CA VAL A 88 -8.98 31.85 -20.17
C VAL A 88 -9.38 30.87 -19.06
N TYR A 89 -9.92 29.71 -19.42
CA TYR A 89 -10.35 28.69 -18.45
C TYR A 89 -9.20 28.17 -17.60
N ILE A 90 -8.11 27.74 -18.24
CA ILE A 90 -6.93 27.18 -17.56
C ILE A 90 -5.74 28.07 -17.89
N ALA A 91 -5.18 28.77 -16.91
CA ALA A 91 -3.97 29.57 -17.06
C ALA A 91 -2.70 28.73 -16.80
N THR A 92 -1.62 29.03 -17.52
CA THR A 92 -0.29 28.46 -17.23
C THR A 92 0.40 29.35 -16.21
N VAL A 93 0.84 28.77 -15.09
CA VAL A 93 1.67 29.45 -14.08
C VAL A 93 3.14 29.05 -14.32
N PRO A 94 4.00 29.97 -14.81
CA PRO A 94 5.37 29.66 -15.18
C PRO A 94 6.12 28.92 -14.07
N LYS A 95 6.83 27.84 -14.45
CA LYS A 95 7.63 26.98 -13.55
C LYS A 95 6.85 26.27 -12.43
N ARG A 96 5.53 26.45 -12.33
CA ARG A 96 4.71 25.86 -11.25
C ARG A 96 3.64 24.91 -11.75
N GLY A 97 2.96 25.23 -12.86
CA GLY A 97 1.93 24.33 -13.40
C GLY A 97 0.77 25.08 -14.05
N TYR A 98 -0.47 24.69 -13.70
CA TYR A 98 -1.70 25.18 -14.31
C TYR A 98 -2.72 25.55 -13.23
N LYS A 99 -3.59 26.51 -13.52
CA LYS A 99 -4.64 26.95 -12.59
C LYS A 99 -5.95 27.18 -13.34
N LEU A 100 -7.05 26.69 -12.77
CA LEU A 100 -8.39 26.99 -13.25
C LEU A 100 -8.79 28.41 -12.78
N MET A 101 -9.23 29.25 -13.72
CA MET A 101 -9.47 30.68 -13.50
C MET A 101 -10.94 31.08 -13.51
N VAL A 102 -11.84 30.15 -13.84
CA VAL A 102 -13.29 30.38 -13.92
C VAL A 102 -14.00 29.90 -12.66
N PRO A 103 -15.17 30.47 -12.31
CA PRO A 103 -15.93 30.03 -11.15
C PRO A 103 -16.42 28.59 -11.33
N VAL A 104 -16.48 27.86 -10.21
CA VAL A 104 -16.97 26.48 -10.16
C VAL A 104 -18.14 26.40 -9.19
N ILE A 105 -19.25 25.82 -9.64
CA ILE A 105 -20.46 25.63 -8.83
C ILE A 105 -20.83 24.15 -8.88
N TRP A 106 -20.87 23.50 -7.72
CA TRP A 106 -21.31 22.12 -7.59
C TRP A 106 -22.81 22.08 -7.32
N TYR A 107 -23.52 21.17 -7.99
CA TYR A 107 -24.95 20.97 -7.76
C TYR A 107 -25.13 19.75 -6.84
N SER A 108 -25.64 19.98 -5.63
CA SER A 108 -26.16 18.92 -4.76
C SER A 108 -27.63 18.63 -5.12
N GLU A 109 -28.07 17.38 -5.00
CA GLU A 109 -29.47 16.97 -5.23
C GLU A 109 -30.47 17.46 -4.15
N GLU A 110 -30.06 18.37 -3.27
CA GLU A 110 -30.94 19.03 -2.31
C GLU A 110 -31.01 20.54 -2.61
N GLU A 111 -32.23 21.02 -2.80
CA GLU A 111 -32.59 22.36 -3.26
C GLU A 111 -31.99 23.48 -2.37
N GLY A 112 -31.24 24.39 -3.04
CA GLY A 112 -31.37 25.84 -2.88
C GLY A 112 -30.96 26.50 -1.57
N GLU A 113 -29.67 26.84 -1.43
CA GLU A 113 -29.20 28.19 -1.03
C GLU A 113 -27.66 28.27 -1.12
N GLU A 114 -27.16 29.34 -1.74
CA GLU A 114 -25.73 29.60 -1.97
C GLU A 114 -24.96 29.77 -0.64
N ILE A 115 -23.90 28.98 -0.42
CA ILE A 115 -22.93 29.21 0.65
C ILE A 115 -21.62 29.71 0.04
N MET A 116 -21.41 31.02 0.08
CA MET A 116 -20.11 31.67 -0.15
C MET A 116 -19.29 31.63 1.15
N LEU A 117 -18.01 31.28 1.07
CA LEU A 117 -17.10 31.24 2.21
C LEU A 117 -15.88 32.17 1.99
N SER A 118 -15.88 33.37 2.60
CA SER A 118 -14.66 34.06 3.11
C SER A 118 -14.91 35.45 3.75
N SER A 119 -14.17 35.71 4.83
CA SER A 119 -14.06 36.80 5.86
C SER A 119 -13.59 38.22 5.39
N PRO A 120 -13.25 39.23 6.26
CA PRO A 120 -13.95 39.98 7.33
C PRO A 120 -13.82 41.56 7.16
N PRO A 121 -13.90 42.48 8.18
CA PRO A 121 -14.80 43.66 8.23
C PRO A 121 -14.14 45.07 8.03
N PRO A 122 -14.91 46.19 8.03
CA PRO A 122 -14.50 47.34 8.85
C PRO A 122 -15.62 48.22 9.50
N ILE A 123 -15.35 48.62 10.76
CA ILE A 123 -15.49 49.94 11.43
C ILE A 123 -16.87 50.68 11.41
N PRO A 124 -17.44 51.04 12.58
CA PRO A 124 -18.39 52.15 12.71
C PRO A 124 -17.69 53.45 13.17
N GLU A 125 -17.92 54.53 12.42
CA GLU A 125 -17.44 55.88 12.69
C GLU A 125 -18.47 56.69 13.51
N ALA A 126 -17.92 57.41 14.49
CA ALA A 126 -18.38 58.50 15.33
C ALA A 126 -19.79 59.17 15.18
N VAL A 127 -20.42 59.33 16.35
CA VAL A 127 -21.33 60.43 16.83
C VAL A 127 -20.76 61.84 16.53
N PRO A 128 -21.42 63.02 16.73
CA PRO A 128 -22.51 63.38 17.69
C PRO A 128 -23.60 64.31 17.06
N ALA A 129 -24.68 64.81 17.69
CA ALA A 129 -24.69 65.58 18.93
C ALA A 129 -26.11 65.98 19.41
N THR A 130 -26.13 66.31 20.71
CA THR A 130 -26.88 67.38 21.42
C THR A 130 -28.34 67.20 21.85
N ASP A 131 -28.46 67.00 23.17
CA ASP A 131 -29.18 67.83 24.16
C ASP A 131 -30.70 68.09 24.04
N SER A 132 -31.42 67.35 24.89
CA SER A 132 -32.45 67.76 25.88
C SER A 132 -32.63 69.26 26.20
N PRO A 133 -33.65 69.68 26.98
CA PRO A 133 -35.01 69.15 27.16
C PRO A 133 -36.09 70.27 27.15
N SER A 134 -37.38 69.93 27.18
CA SER A 134 -38.41 70.85 27.70
C SER A 134 -39.53 70.09 28.38
N HIS A 135 -39.62 70.30 29.68
CA HIS A 135 -40.77 70.02 30.53
C HIS A 135 -42.08 70.54 29.91
N SER A 136 -43.17 69.77 30.05
CA SER A 136 -44.35 70.26 30.79
C SER A 136 -45.45 69.21 30.95
N LEU A 137 -45.88 69.07 32.21
CA LEU A 137 -47.26 68.91 32.68
C LEU A 137 -48.00 67.58 32.44
N ASN A 138 -47.89 66.71 33.46
CA ASN A 138 -49.00 66.21 34.30
C ASN A 138 -50.43 66.53 33.84
N ILE A 139 -51.30 65.52 33.76
CA ILE A 139 -52.42 65.27 34.71
C ILE A 139 -53.08 63.90 34.43
N GLN A 140 -53.46 63.31 35.55
CA GLN A 140 -54.10 62.03 35.87
C GLN A 140 -55.48 61.72 35.23
N ASN A 141 -55.75 60.40 35.16
CA ASN A 141 -57.02 59.67 35.37
C ASN A 141 -58.17 59.98 34.38
N THR A 142 -59.03 59.05 33.91
CA THR A 142 -59.66 57.89 34.53
C THR A 142 -60.45 57.12 33.44
N ALA A 143 -60.80 55.86 33.72
CA ALA A 143 -62.00 55.12 33.27
C ALA A 143 -61.99 54.31 31.92
N THR A 144 -61.75 53.00 32.07
CA THR A 144 -62.57 51.79 31.69
C THR A 144 -63.44 51.73 30.40
N PRO A 145 -63.72 50.50 29.88
CA PRO A 145 -63.58 50.11 28.47
C PRO A 145 -64.90 49.73 27.76
N PRO A 146 -64.82 49.26 26.49
CA PRO A 146 -65.70 48.17 26.05
C PRO A 146 -64.97 47.00 25.34
N GLU A 147 -65.15 45.80 25.89
CA GLU A 147 -65.65 44.54 25.27
C GLU A 147 -66.02 44.60 23.76
N GLN A 148 -65.81 43.64 22.84
CA GLN A 148 -65.66 42.16 22.78
C GLN A 148 -64.88 41.79 21.48
N SER A 149 -64.12 40.69 21.33
CA SER A 149 -64.60 39.30 21.12
C SER A 149 -63.40 38.38 20.74
N PRO A 150 -63.54 37.03 20.81
CA PRO A 150 -62.46 36.12 21.22
C PRO A 150 -61.79 35.36 20.06
N VAL A 151 -60.49 35.04 20.21
CA VAL A 151 -59.84 34.01 19.38
C VAL A 151 -59.47 32.80 20.24
N LYS A 152 -60.11 31.69 19.88
CA LYS A 152 -59.99 30.37 20.49
C LYS A 152 -58.58 29.79 20.34
N SER A 153 -58.22 29.05 21.38
CA SER A 153 -57.11 28.12 21.54
C SER A 153 -56.53 27.49 20.26
N LYS A 154 -55.20 27.38 20.22
CA LYS A 154 -54.53 26.23 19.60
C LYS A 154 -53.62 25.55 20.61
N ARG A 155 -54.17 24.54 21.31
CA ARG A 155 -53.41 23.44 21.93
C ARG A 155 -52.81 22.47 20.89
N PHE A 156 -52.69 22.89 19.63
CA PHE A 156 -52.30 22.06 18.48
C PHE A 156 -50.81 22.21 18.11
N THR A 157 -50.09 23.15 18.72
CA THR A 157 -48.68 23.42 18.39
C THR A 157 -47.72 22.60 19.25
N THR A 158 -48.06 22.28 20.50
CA THR A 158 -47.18 21.51 21.40
C THR A 158 -47.05 20.04 21.00
N PHE A 159 -48.10 19.42 20.44
CA PHE A 159 -48.04 18.04 19.97
C PHE A 159 -47.11 17.88 18.75
N TRP A 160 -47.22 18.78 17.78
CA TRP A 160 -46.39 18.76 16.58
C TRP A 160 -44.92 19.08 16.86
N VAL A 161 -44.64 19.98 17.82
CA VAL A 161 -43.28 20.26 18.28
C VAL A 161 -42.65 19.03 18.95
N TRP A 162 -43.40 18.34 19.82
CA TRP A 162 -42.91 17.11 20.46
C TRP A 162 -42.75 15.94 19.48
N PHE A 163 -43.64 15.83 18.49
CA PHE A 163 -43.55 14.82 17.44
C PHE A 163 -42.26 14.98 16.62
N PHE A 164 -41.97 16.19 16.15
CA PHE A 164 -40.74 16.45 15.40
C PHE A 164 -39.47 16.34 16.26
N PHE A 165 -39.53 16.71 17.54
CA PHE A 165 -38.40 16.53 18.46
C PHE A 165 -38.06 15.05 18.68
N LEU A 166 -39.07 14.19 18.90
CA LEU A 166 -38.86 12.75 19.06
C LEU A 166 -38.45 12.06 17.75
N LEU A 167 -38.96 12.52 16.62
CA LEU A 167 -38.54 12.02 15.30
C LEU A 167 -37.06 12.35 15.04
N SER A 168 -36.64 13.58 15.31
CA SER A 168 -35.24 14.02 15.21
C SER A 168 -34.32 13.22 16.15
N LEU A 169 -34.75 13.02 17.40
CA LEU A 169 -34.01 12.21 18.37
C LEU A 169 -33.86 10.76 17.90
N GLY A 170 -34.92 10.17 17.35
CA GLY A 170 -34.88 8.82 16.78
C GLY A 170 -33.93 8.69 15.59
N ILE A 171 -33.89 9.70 14.71
CA ILE A 171 -32.96 9.74 13.57
C ILE A 171 -31.52 9.88 14.07
N CYS A 172 -31.24 10.74 15.06
CA CYS A 172 -29.90 10.85 15.64
C CYS A 172 -29.45 9.54 16.30
N VAL A 173 -30.32 8.87 17.05
CA VAL A 173 -30.00 7.56 17.65
C VAL A 173 -29.76 6.51 16.57
N ALA A 174 -30.55 6.51 15.49
CA ALA A 174 -30.35 5.60 14.35
C ALA A 174 -29.05 5.89 13.61
N LEU A 175 -28.67 7.16 13.42
CA LEU A 175 -27.40 7.56 12.79
C LEU A 175 -26.19 7.18 13.65
N VAL A 176 -26.27 7.33 14.98
CA VAL A 176 -25.22 6.87 15.90
C VAL A 176 -25.17 5.34 15.96
N ALA A 177 -26.31 4.66 15.90
CA ALA A 177 -26.36 3.21 15.80
C ALA A 177 -25.76 2.71 14.48
N PHE A 178 -26.11 3.33 13.35
CA PHE A 178 -25.53 3.01 12.04
C PHE A 178 -24.03 3.32 11.99
N SER A 179 -23.58 4.45 12.54
CA SER A 179 -22.16 4.78 12.58
C SER A 179 -21.34 3.86 13.49
N THR A 180 -21.99 3.20 14.46
CA THR A 180 -21.37 2.16 15.29
C THR A 180 -21.51 0.75 14.71
N LEU A 181 -22.40 0.53 13.73
CA LEU A 181 -22.65 -0.77 13.09
C LEU A 181 -21.84 -0.99 11.80
N ASP A 182 -21.34 0.06 11.16
CA ASP A 182 -20.52 -0.06 9.95
C ASP A 182 -19.02 -0.27 10.26
N THR A 183 -18.67 -1.47 10.73
CA THR A 183 -17.39 -2.15 10.45
C THR A 183 -17.51 -3.69 10.51
N ARG A 184 -18.69 -4.27 10.31
CA ARG A 184 -18.81 -5.72 10.12
C ARG A 184 -19.16 -6.03 8.68
N LEU A 185 -18.11 -6.19 7.88
CA LEU A 185 -18.17 -6.79 6.54
C LEU A 185 -18.98 -8.11 6.60
N PRO A 186 -19.74 -8.46 5.54
CA PRO A 186 -20.43 -9.73 5.47
C PRO A 186 -19.41 -10.86 5.41
N MET A 187 -19.06 -11.44 6.57
CA MET A 187 -18.25 -12.65 6.62
C MET A 187 -19.05 -13.81 6.03
N SER A 188 -18.45 -14.47 5.04
CA SER A 188 -18.79 -15.83 4.65
C SER A 188 -18.93 -16.70 5.92
N LYS A 189 -20.07 -17.37 6.08
CA LYS A 189 -20.35 -18.28 7.21
C LYS A 189 -19.62 -19.62 7.05
N SER A 190 -18.31 -19.62 6.82
CA SER A 190 -17.49 -20.77 7.18
C SER A 190 -17.06 -20.59 8.63
N ARG A 191 -17.42 -21.54 9.51
CA ARG A 191 -16.84 -21.61 10.84
C ARG A 191 -15.41 -22.13 10.67
N ILE A 192 -14.46 -21.22 10.48
CA ILE A 192 -13.04 -21.58 10.41
C ILE A 192 -12.52 -21.72 11.84
N LEU A 193 -11.93 -22.88 12.14
CA LEU A 193 -11.24 -23.08 13.42
C LEU A 193 -9.89 -22.36 13.34
N LEU A 194 -9.68 -21.41 14.23
CA LEU A 194 -8.41 -20.68 14.32
C LEU A 194 -7.32 -21.56 14.96
N ASN A 195 -6.16 -21.64 14.31
CA ASN A 195 -4.98 -22.31 14.83
C ASN A 195 -4.04 -21.27 15.50
N PRO A 196 -3.87 -21.31 16.82
CA PRO A 196 -3.07 -20.31 17.54
C PRO A 196 -1.57 -20.39 17.22
N ARG A 197 -1.10 -21.47 16.57
CA ARG A 197 0.28 -21.63 16.10
C ARG A 197 0.46 -21.23 14.63
N ASP A 198 -0.57 -20.67 14.01
CA ASP A 198 -0.56 -20.24 12.64
C ASP A 198 -0.63 -18.70 12.58
N ILE A 199 0.31 -18.08 11.88
CA ILE A 199 0.55 -16.62 11.91
C ILE A 199 0.59 -16.05 10.49
N ASP A 200 -0.25 -15.06 10.23
CA ASP A 200 -0.13 -14.24 9.01
C ASP A 200 0.73 -13.00 9.25
N ILE A 201 1.66 -12.69 8.34
CA ILE A 201 2.36 -11.40 8.31
C ILE A 201 1.78 -10.53 7.20
N ASN A 202 1.14 -9.42 7.57
CA ASN A 202 0.52 -8.50 6.63
C ASN A 202 1.26 -7.17 6.59
N MET A 203 1.28 -6.51 5.43
CA MET A 203 1.76 -5.14 5.31
C MET A 203 0.63 -4.19 4.91
N VAL A 204 0.36 -3.23 5.77
CA VAL A 204 -0.70 -2.24 5.60
C VAL A 204 -0.09 -0.87 5.27
N ASN A 205 -0.74 -0.10 4.40
CA ASN A 205 -0.29 1.24 4.02
C ASN A 205 1.15 1.28 3.48
N LYS A 206 1.45 0.44 2.48
CA LYS A 206 2.76 0.40 1.78
C LYS A 206 3.16 1.77 1.22
N SER A 207 2.18 2.58 0.81
CA SER A 207 2.35 3.93 0.26
C SER A 207 2.11 5.02 1.31
N CYS A 208 3.05 5.19 2.23
CA CYS A 208 2.93 6.28 3.20
C CYS A 208 3.16 7.65 2.52
N ASN A 209 2.21 8.58 2.61
CA ASN A 209 2.21 9.86 1.87
C ASN A 209 2.09 9.73 0.34
N SER A 210 1.41 8.69 -0.15
CA SER A 210 1.27 8.41 -1.60
C SER A 210 2.61 8.10 -2.31
N TRP A 211 3.71 7.97 -1.55
CA TRP A 211 5.03 7.60 -2.06
C TRP A 211 5.66 6.55 -1.14
N SER A 212 5.92 5.35 -1.63
CA SER A 212 6.68 4.36 -0.87
C SER A 212 8.15 4.79 -0.81
N SER A 213 8.68 5.04 0.39
CA SER A 213 10.14 5.14 0.54
C SER A 213 10.75 3.77 0.21
N PRO A 214 11.50 3.63 -0.91
CA PRO A 214 12.02 2.33 -1.33
C PRO A 214 12.94 1.73 -0.26
N TYR A 215 13.61 2.60 0.50
CA TYR A 215 14.41 2.23 1.66
C TYR A 215 13.60 1.58 2.80
N GLN A 216 12.57 2.27 3.30
CA GLN A 216 11.81 1.76 4.44
C GLN A 216 11.01 0.52 4.04
N LEU A 217 10.50 0.50 2.81
CA LEU A 217 9.70 -0.61 2.28
C LEU A 217 10.54 -1.89 2.14
N SER A 218 11.69 -1.84 1.46
CA SER A 218 12.57 -3.01 1.29
C SER A 218 13.08 -3.53 2.65
N TYR A 219 13.40 -2.63 3.59
CA TYR A 219 13.74 -3.03 4.96
C TYR A 219 12.57 -3.76 5.65
N ALA A 220 11.35 -3.22 5.59
CA ALA A 220 10.19 -3.84 6.20
C ALA A 220 9.84 -5.19 5.57
N ILE A 221 9.98 -5.33 4.24
CA ILE A 221 9.85 -6.60 3.53
C ILE A 221 10.90 -7.60 4.03
N GLY A 222 12.16 -7.17 4.14
CA GLY A 222 13.25 -7.99 4.67
C GLY A 222 13.02 -8.47 6.11
N VAL A 223 12.56 -7.58 6.98
CA VAL A 223 12.21 -7.92 8.37
C VAL A 223 11.07 -8.93 8.42
N GLY A 224 10.01 -8.73 7.65
CA GLY A 224 8.88 -9.66 7.59
C GLY A 224 9.30 -11.06 7.12
N ASN A 225 10.06 -11.13 6.02
CA ASN A 225 10.58 -12.39 5.50
C ASN A 225 11.51 -13.09 6.52
N LEU A 226 12.36 -12.31 7.21
CA LEU A 226 13.24 -12.86 8.24
C LEU A 226 12.47 -13.42 9.44
N VAL A 227 11.43 -12.71 9.90
CA VAL A 227 10.56 -13.18 11.00
C VAL A 227 9.84 -14.47 10.59
N ALA A 228 9.25 -14.51 9.40
CA ALA A 228 8.57 -15.70 8.89
C ALA A 228 9.51 -16.90 8.80
N THR A 229 10.65 -16.73 8.13
CA THR A 229 11.65 -17.79 7.95
C THR A 229 12.21 -18.26 9.30
N SER A 230 12.46 -17.34 10.24
CA SER A 230 12.97 -17.70 11.57
C SER A 230 11.96 -18.52 12.37
N LEU A 231 10.67 -18.15 12.36
CA LEU A 231 9.63 -18.90 13.05
C LEU A 231 9.39 -20.26 12.40
N ASN A 232 9.28 -20.32 11.07
CA ASN A 232 9.09 -21.58 10.35
C ASN A 232 10.27 -22.56 10.57
N THR A 233 11.51 -22.05 10.64
CA THR A 233 12.71 -22.89 10.78
C THR A 233 12.96 -23.33 12.22
N PHE A 234 12.77 -22.45 13.20
CA PHE A 234 13.26 -22.64 14.58
C PHE A 234 12.16 -22.78 15.63
N SER A 235 10.91 -22.94 15.19
CA SER A 235 9.77 -23.14 16.08
C SER A 235 8.77 -24.12 15.48
N THR A 236 7.65 -24.31 16.16
CA THR A 236 6.50 -25.06 15.64
C THR A 236 5.34 -24.14 15.24
N PHE A 237 5.64 -22.85 15.01
CA PHE A 237 4.70 -21.94 14.37
C PHE A 237 4.79 -22.14 12.85
N MET A 238 3.62 -22.14 12.19
CA MET A 238 3.53 -21.95 10.75
C MET A 238 3.30 -20.47 10.50
N VAL A 239 4.08 -19.88 9.60
CA VAL A 239 4.00 -18.46 9.27
C VAL A 239 3.85 -18.27 7.78
N HIS A 240 2.82 -17.51 7.42
CA HIS A 240 2.49 -17.11 6.06
C HIS A 240 2.90 -15.65 5.85
N ASP A 241 3.97 -15.40 5.09
CA ASP A 241 4.40 -14.05 4.71
C ASP A 241 3.49 -13.51 3.59
N LYS A 242 2.43 -12.81 3.98
CA LYS A 242 1.45 -12.20 3.06
C LYS A 242 1.84 -10.76 2.69
N ILE A 243 3.09 -10.32 2.91
CA ILE A 243 3.51 -8.95 2.56
C ILE A 243 3.37 -8.67 1.06
N ASN A 244 3.60 -9.65 0.18
CA ASN A 244 3.43 -9.52 -1.27
C ASN A 244 2.06 -10.02 -1.77
N TYR A 245 1.15 -10.34 -0.85
CA TYR A 245 -0.19 -10.81 -1.17
C TYR A 245 -1.20 -9.69 -0.97
N ASN A 246 -1.98 -9.36 -2.00
CA ASN A 246 -2.89 -8.20 -2.00
C ASN A 246 -4.36 -8.59 -1.81
N ILE A 247 -4.64 -9.86 -1.55
CA ILE A 247 -5.98 -10.42 -1.41
C ILE A 247 -6.21 -10.75 0.06
N ASP A 248 -7.37 -10.36 0.56
CA ASP A 248 -7.82 -10.69 1.92
C ASP A 248 -8.75 -11.92 1.83
N GLU A 249 -8.21 -13.07 2.23
CA GLU A 249 -8.95 -14.34 2.22
C GLU A 249 -9.18 -14.86 3.64
N PRO A 250 -10.30 -15.55 3.89
CA PRO A 250 -10.53 -16.21 5.18
C PRO A 250 -9.40 -17.19 5.50
N SER A 251 -8.65 -16.90 6.57
CA SER A 251 -7.53 -17.73 7.03
C SER A 251 -7.85 -18.43 8.36
N SER A 252 -7.25 -19.61 8.59
CA SER A 252 -7.21 -20.26 9.91
C SER A 252 -6.17 -19.66 10.85
N SER A 253 -5.40 -18.67 10.41
CA SER A 253 -4.34 -18.04 11.21
C SER A 253 -4.91 -17.47 12.50
N GLY A 254 -4.50 -18.04 13.64
CA GLY A 254 -4.92 -17.60 14.96
C GLY A 254 -4.22 -16.33 15.42
N LYS A 255 -3.16 -15.89 14.73
CA LYS A 255 -2.47 -14.62 15.00
C LYS A 255 -2.17 -13.87 13.72
N THR A 256 -2.08 -12.55 13.82
CA THR A 256 -1.66 -11.70 12.71
C THR A 256 -0.63 -10.69 13.17
N LEU A 257 0.54 -10.68 12.52
CA LEU A 257 1.57 -9.67 12.65
C LEU A 257 1.40 -8.63 11.54
N SER A 258 0.94 -7.44 11.90
CA SER A 258 0.75 -6.33 10.95
C SER A 258 1.92 -5.36 11.00
N ILE A 259 2.55 -5.13 9.85
CA ILE A 259 3.55 -4.07 9.64
C ILE A 259 2.87 -2.92 8.91
N ALA A 260 2.88 -1.72 9.49
CA ALA A 260 2.23 -0.56 8.90
C ALA A 260 3.12 0.69 8.96
N PHE A 261 3.13 1.49 7.89
CA PHE A 261 3.72 2.82 7.94
C PHE A 261 2.68 3.84 8.39
N VAL A 262 3.01 4.61 9.44
CA VAL A 262 2.10 5.58 10.04
C VAL A 262 2.74 6.96 10.02
N ASN A 263 2.03 7.95 9.48
CA ASN A 263 2.44 9.35 9.53
C ASN A 263 1.78 10.04 10.74
N GLN A 264 2.58 10.75 11.55
CA GLN A 264 2.08 11.57 12.67
C GLN A 264 1.38 12.86 12.23
N ARG A 265 1.56 13.27 10.96
CA ARG A 265 0.95 14.45 10.33
C ARG A 265 1.28 15.76 11.07
N GLN A 266 2.45 15.85 11.70
CA GLN A 266 2.88 17.07 12.40
C GLN A 266 3.36 18.15 11.42
N TYR A 267 3.94 17.76 10.28
CA TYR A 267 4.33 18.66 9.19
C TYR A 267 4.27 17.96 7.82
N ARG A 268 4.23 18.74 6.73
CA ARG A 268 4.21 18.20 5.35
C ARG A 268 5.48 17.40 5.06
N ALA A 269 5.34 16.29 4.34
CA ALA A 269 6.44 15.37 4.00
C ALA A 269 7.20 14.79 5.21
N GLN A 270 6.58 14.72 6.39
CA GLN A 270 7.13 14.00 7.53
C GLN A 270 7.32 12.52 7.19
N GLN A 271 8.49 11.97 7.56
CA GLN A 271 8.77 10.55 7.43
C GLN A 271 7.83 9.74 8.32
N CYS A 272 7.35 8.63 7.79
CA CYS A 272 6.51 7.71 8.54
C CYS A 272 7.36 6.87 9.49
N PHE A 273 6.79 6.54 10.64
CA PHE A 273 7.35 5.51 11.51
C PHE A 273 6.71 4.16 11.17
N MET A 274 7.43 3.08 11.44
CA MET A 274 6.94 1.72 11.24
C MET A 274 6.25 1.25 12.53
N SER A 275 4.97 0.95 12.44
CA SER A 275 4.20 0.29 13.49
C SER A 275 4.20 -1.21 13.24
N ILE A 276 4.49 -2.00 14.25
CA ILE A 276 4.40 -3.46 14.18
C ILE A 276 3.50 -3.93 15.31
N LYS A 277 2.43 -4.66 14.97
CA LYS A 277 1.44 -5.16 15.92
C LYS A 277 1.20 -6.64 15.75
N LEU A 278 1.24 -7.39 16.84
CA LEU A 278 0.79 -8.79 16.87
C LEU A 278 -0.56 -8.85 17.58
N VAL A 279 -1.56 -9.41 16.92
CA VAL A 279 -2.92 -9.58 17.45
C VAL A 279 -3.25 -11.07 17.50
N ASP A 280 -3.91 -11.52 18.58
CA ASP A 280 -4.54 -12.84 18.63
C ASP A 280 -5.95 -12.74 18.03
N ASN A 281 -6.19 -13.49 16.96
CA ASN A 281 -7.44 -13.43 16.20
C ASN A 281 -8.60 -14.14 16.92
N ALA A 282 -8.32 -14.93 17.96
CA ALA A 282 -9.37 -15.61 18.72
C ALA A 282 -10.18 -14.66 19.60
N ASP A 283 -9.52 -13.67 20.23
CA ASP A 283 -10.14 -12.72 21.16
C ASP A 283 -9.93 -11.25 20.79
N GLY A 284 -9.11 -10.96 19.77
CA GLY A 284 -8.77 -9.61 19.33
C GLY A 284 -7.77 -8.89 20.22
N SER A 285 -7.11 -9.59 21.14
CA SER A 285 -6.13 -8.98 22.06
C SER A 285 -4.82 -8.63 21.35
N THR A 286 -4.28 -7.46 21.67
CA THR A 286 -2.96 -7.03 21.18
C THR A 286 -1.87 -7.66 22.04
N MET A 287 -1.09 -8.57 21.47
CA MET A 287 0.02 -9.26 22.13
C MET A 287 1.33 -8.46 22.09
N LEU A 288 1.53 -7.65 21.05
CA LEU A 288 2.69 -6.78 20.85
C LEU A 288 2.26 -5.53 20.10
N ASP A 289 2.71 -4.35 20.55
CA ASP A 289 2.53 -3.07 19.84
C ASP A 289 3.84 -2.27 19.91
N LYS A 290 4.51 -2.14 18.78
CA LYS A 290 5.80 -1.46 18.64
C LYS A 290 5.69 -0.32 17.65
N ARG A 291 6.48 0.73 17.92
CA ARG A 291 6.61 1.92 17.08
C ARG A 291 8.09 2.20 16.86
N TYR A 292 8.54 2.09 15.63
CA TYR A 292 9.94 2.20 15.26
C TYR A 292 10.17 3.37 14.32
N VAL A 293 11.10 4.24 14.69
CA VAL A 293 11.63 5.28 13.81
C VAL A 293 12.88 4.71 13.15
N ILE A 294 12.76 4.41 11.85
CA ILE A 294 13.86 3.82 11.08
C ILE A 294 14.82 4.94 10.68
N THR A 295 16.09 4.79 11.03
CA THR A 295 17.19 5.67 10.61
C THR A 295 18.27 4.85 9.90
N ASN A 296 19.05 5.50 9.04
CA ASN A 296 20.13 4.82 8.33
C ASN A 296 21.26 4.49 9.32
N GLY A 297 21.24 3.27 9.87
CA GLY A 297 22.20 2.76 10.85
C GLY A 297 21.56 1.98 12.01
N ASN A 298 20.25 2.15 12.29
CA ASN A 298 19.59 1.48 13.42
C ASN A 298 18.74 0.25 13.04
N GLN A 299 18.77 -0.18 11.78
CA GLN A 299 17.92 -1.24 11.25
C GLN A 299 18.11 -2.57 12.01
N LEU A 300 19.37 -2.96 12.31
CA LEU A 300 19.64 -4.18 13.07
C LEU A 300 19.19 -4.07 14.53
N ALA A 301 19.31 -2.89 15.14
CA ALA A 301 18.86 -2.67 16.52
C ALA A 301 17.34 -2.78 16.64
N ILE A 302 16.60 -2.20 15.69
CA ILE A 302 15.13 -2.33 15.60
C ILE A 302 14.74 -3.78 15.40
N GLN A 303 15.40 -4.47 14.46
CA GLN A 303 15.13 -5.87 14.18
C GLN A 303 15.39 -6.76 15.40
N ASN A 304 16.48 -6.53 16.13
CA ASN A 304 16.79 -7.27 17.36
C ASN A 304 15.75 -7.03 18.46
N ASP A 305 15.34 -5.77 18.71
CA ASP A 305 14.27 -5.48 19.67
C ASP A 305 12.94 -6.14 19.26
N LEU A 306 12.62 -6.18 17.97
CA LEU A 306 11.44 -6.88 17.46
C LEU A 306 11.52 -8.39 17.73
N LEU A 307 12.64 -9.04 17.39
CA LEU A 307 12.83 -10.47 17.60
C LEU A 307 12.80 -10.85 19.09
N GLU A 308 13.42 -10.05 19.95
CA GLU A 308 13.34 -10.24 21.41
C GLU A 308 11.90 -10.09 21.93
N SER A 309 11.17 -9.11 21.39
CA SER A 309 9.78 -8.85 21.80
C SER A 309 8.84 -9.94 21.29
N LEU A 310 9.04 -10.46 20.08
CA LEU A 310 8.31 -11.60 19.54
C LEU A 310 8.59 -12.87 20.34
N SER A 311 9.86 -13.12 20.72
CA SER A 311 10.23 -14.25 21.57
C SER A 311 9.44 -14.26 22.88
N LYS A 312 9.33 -13.09 23.53
CA LYS A 312 8.54 -12.92 24.76
C LYS A 312 7.04 -13.08 24.51
N ALA A 313 6.50 -12.43 23.48
CA ALA A 313 5.06 -12.44 23.19
C ALA A 313 4.55 -13.83 22.77
N LEU A 314 5.35 -14.59 22.02
CA LEU A 314 5.01 -15.93 21.54
C LEU A 314 5.46 -17.05 22.49
N ASN A 315 6.13 -16.72 23.60
CA ASN A 315 6.78 -17.68 24.49
C ASN A 315 7.68 -18.66 23.72
N GLN A 316 8.52 -18.11 22.83
CA GLN A 316 9.38 -18.86 21.92
C GLN A 316 10.83 -18.37 22.04
N PRO A 317 11.67 -19.01 22.86
CA PRO A 317 13.10 -18.71 22.90
C PRO A 317 13.76 -18.98 21.54
N TRP A 318 14.69 -18.12 21.13
CA TRP A 318 15.48 -18.34 19.92
C TRP A 318 16.63 -19.31 20.20
N PRO A 319 16.71 -20.45 19.51
CA PRO A 319 17.79 -21.41 19.74
C PRO A 319 19.14 -20.82 19.34
N GLN A 320 20.22 -21.32 19.95
CA GLN A 320 21.60 -20.85 19.70
C GLN A 320 21.94 -20.78 18.21
N ARG A 321 21.54 -21.81 17.47
CA ARG A 321 21.74 -21.90 16.03
C ARG A 321 21.12 -20.72 15.26
N MET A 322 19.91 -20.28 15.62
CA MET A 322 19.26 -19.14 14.98
C MET A 322 20.07 -17.86 15.22
N GLN A 323 20.56 -17.67 16.45
CA GLN A 323 21.38 -16.51 16.80
C GLN A 323 22.70 -16.49 16.03
N GLU A 324 23.38 -17.63 15.93
CA GLU A 324 24.60 -17.80 15.14
C GLU A 324 24.37 -17.53 13.65
N THR A 325 23.28 -18.06 13.09
CA THR A 325 22.88 -17.79 11.70
C THR A 325 22.64 -16.29 11.47
N LEU A 326 21.89 -15.61 12.34
CA LEU A 326 21.64 -14.17 12.18
C LEU A 326 22.90 -13.32 12.18
N GLN A 327 23.93 -13.73 12.94
CA GLN A 327 25.22 -13.04 12.92
C GLN A 327 25.97 -13.21 11.61
N GLN A 328 25.70 -14.27 10.84
CA GLN A 328 26.41 -14.56 9.61
C GLN A 328 25.70 -14.03 8.36
N ILE A 329 24.36 -13.96 8.38
CA ILE A 329 23.56 -13.62 7.17
C ILE A 329 23.24 -12.13 7.03
N LEU A 330 23.58 -11.29 8.02
CA LEU A 330 23.30 -9.85 8.00
C LEU A 330 24.59 -9.03 8.06
N PRO A 331 24.74 -7.95 7.27
CA PRO A 331 25.94 -7.14 7.32
C PRO A 331 25.96 -6.28 8.60
N HIS A 332 27.03 -6.37 9.40
CA HIS A 332 27.17 -5.55 10.62
C HIS A 332 27.51 -4.08 10.33
N ARG A 333 28.00 -3.76 9.13
CA ARG A 333 28.26 -2.38 8.72
C ARG A 333 26.94 -1.70 8.37
N GLY A 334 26.45 -0.85 9.28
CA GLY A 334 25.14 -0.20 9.15
C GLY A 334 24.89 0.53 7.82
N ALA A 335 25.93 1.12 7.23
CA ALA A 335 25.85 1.81 5.94
C ALA A 335 25.45 0.90 4.76
N LEU A 336 25.68 -0.41 4.87
CA LEU A 336 25.42 -1.38 3.80
C LEU A 336 24.01 -2.00 3.88
N LEU A 337 23.34 -1.89 5.04
CA LEU A 337 22.05 -2.54 5.29
C LEU A 337 20.99 -2.13 4.27
N THR A 338 20.93 -0.85 3.92
CA THR A 338 19.97 -0.33 2.93
C THR A 338 20.12 -1.05 1.58
N ASN A 339 21.35 -1.14 1.07
CA ASN A 339 21.61 -1.79 -0.22
C ASN A 339 21.42 -3.30 -0.12
N PHE A 340 21.73 -3.91 1.03
CA PHE A 340 21.52 -5.33 1.27
C PHE A 340 20.03 -5.69 1.24
N TYR A 341 19.17 -4.95 1.96
CA TYR A 341 17.71 -5.17 1.90
C TYR A 341 17.13 -4.89 0.52
N GLN A 342 17.69 -3.92 -0.21
CA GLN A 342 17.27 -3.66 -1.59
C GLN A 342 17.67 -4.80 -2.55
N ALA A 343 18.86 -5.38 -2.39
CA ALA A 343 19.29 -6.55 -3.15
C ALA A 343 18.41 -7.77 -2.83
N HIS A 344 18.07 -7.97 -1.55
CA HIS A 344 17.15 -9.02 -1.12
C HIS A 344 15.77 -8.85 -1.77
N ASP A 345 15.20 -7.65 -1.77
CA ASP A 345 13.91 -7.38 -2.42
C ASP A 345 13.96 -7.70 -3.93
N TYR A 346 15.05 -7.36 -4.62
CA TYR A 346 15.24 -7.74 -6.02
C TYR A 346 15.35 -9.26 -6.21
N LEU A 347 16.00 -9.99 -5.30
CA LEU A 347 16.02 -11.45 -5.31
C LEU A 347 14.59 -12.02 -5.18
N LEU A 348 13.74 -11.42 -4.33
CA LEU A 348 12.34 -11.85 -4.20
C LEU A 348 11.55 -11.67 -5.52
N HIS A 349 11.84 -10.63 -6.31
CA HIS A 349 11.17 -10.42 -7.60
C HIS A 349 11.59 -11.45 -8.65
N GLY A 350 12.89 -11.80 -8.71
CA GLY A 350 13.42 -12.89 -9.52
C GLY A 350 13.58 -12.63 -11.02
N ASP A 351 13.01 -11.55 -11.56
CA ASP A 351 13.18 -11.20 -12.98
C ASP A 351 14.61 -10.80 -13.34
N ASP A 352 14.93 -10.89 -14.63
CA ASP A 352 16.27 -10.65 -15.17
C ASP A 352 16.84 -9.29 -14.75
N LYS A 353 16.04 -8.22 -14.83
CA LYS A 353 16.46 -6.86 -14.45
C LYS A 353 16.68 -6.74 -12.95
N SER A 354 15.77 -7.30 -12.16
CA SER A 354 15.92 -7.33 -10.70
C SER A 354 17.17 -8.10 -10.29
N LEU A 355 17.40 -9.30 -10.81
CA LEU A 355 18.59 -10.08 -10.48
C LEU A 355 19.89 -9.44 -10.95
N ASN A 356 19.90 -8.78 -12.12
CA ASN A 356 21.04 -7.96 -12.55
C ASN A 356 21.36 -6.88 -11.52
N ARG A 357 20.35 -6.15 -11.03
CA ARG A 357 20.54 -5.12 -10.01
C ARG A 357 20.94 -5.69 -8.65
N ALA A 358 20.41 -6.85 -8.27
CA ALA A 358 20.82 -7.58 -7.06
C ALA A 358 22.31 -7.95 -7.10
N SER A 359 22.77 -8.52 -8.22
CA SER A 359 24.20 -8.87 -8.42
C SER A 359 25.11 -7.64 -8.33
N GLU A 360 24.72 -6.50 -8.91
CA GLU A 360 25.48 -5.25 -8.82
C GLU A 360 25.61 -4.77 -7.37
N LEU A 361 24.48 -4.67 -6.65
CA LEU A 361 24.46 -4.23 -5.25
C LEU A 361 25.26 -5.16 -4.35
N LEU A 362 25.11 -6.48 -4.52
CA LEU A 362 25.90 -7.46 -3.76
C LEU A 362 27.39 -7.37 -4.11
N GLY A 363 27.75 -7.07 -5.36
CA GLY A 363 29.14 -6.78 -5.75
C GLY A 363 29.73 -5.57 -5.02
N GLU A 364 28.98 -4.47 -4.95
CA GLU A 364 29.37 -3.27 -4.19
C GLU A 364 29.53 -3.58 -2.69
N ILE A 365 28.63 -4.41 -2.12
CA ILE A 365 28.68 -4.85 -0.72
C ILE A 365 29.92 -5.71 -0.46
N VAL A 366 30.20 -6.69 -1.32
CA VAL A 366 31.39 -7.56 -1.22
C VAL A 366 32.68 -6.73 -1.32
N GLN A 367 32.72 -5.73 -2.21
CA GLN A 367 33.87 -4.83 -2.31
C GLN A 367 34.03 -3.96 -1.05
N SER A 368 32.92 -3.50 -0.47
CA SER A 368 32.92 -2.60 0.69
C SER A 368 33.14 -3.34 2.02
N SER A 369 32.78 -4.62 2.09
CA SER A 369 32.87 -5.49 3.28
C SER A 369 33.32 -6.89 2.87
N PRO A 370 34.61 -7.08 2.54
CA PRO A 370 35.15 -8.38 2.13
C PRO A 370 35.02 -9.47 3.21
N GLU A 371 34.89 -9.08 4.48
CA GLU A 371 34.64 -9.97 5.61
C GLU A 371 33.22 -10.53 5.67
N PHE A 372 32.26 -9.92 4.96
CA PHE A 372 30.87 -10.37 4.93
C PHE A 372 30.69 -11.44 3.86
N THR A 373 31.18 -12.65 4.16
CA THR A 373 31.24 -13.79 3.23
C THR A 373 29.85 -14.22 2.72
N TYR A 374 28.79 -13.95 3.48
CA TYR A 374 27.42 -14.28 3.07
C TYR A 374 26.98 -13.51 1.82
N ALA A 375 27.29 -12.21 1.70
CA ALA A 375 26.98 -11.44 0.47
C ALA A 375 27.67 -12.02 -0.77
N ARG A 376 28.88 -12.57 -0.59
CA ARG A 376 29.60 -13.27 -1.67
C ARG A 376 28.87 -14.54 -2.10
N ALA A 377 28.37 -15.31 -1.15
CA ALA A 377 27.57 -16.51 -1.41
C ALA A 377 26.21 -16.17 -2.06
N GLU A 378 25.50 -15.18 -1.54
CA GLU A 378 24.23 -14.72 -2.10
C GLU A 378 24.41 -14.17 -3.53
N LYS A 379 25.50 -13.44 -3.79
CA LYS A 379 25.85 -13.01 -5.14
C LYS A 379 26.07 -14.20 -6.07
N ALA A 380 26.79 -15.22 -5.63
CA ALA A 380 27.01 -16.43 -6.43
C ALA A 380 25.69 -17.15 -6.72
N LEU A 381 24.78 -17.28 -5.75
CA LEU A 381 23.44 -17.81 -5.99
C LEU A 381 22.71 -17.02 -7.07
N VAL A 382 22.64 -15.68 -6.92
CA VAL A 382 22.02 -14.77 -7.90
C VAL A 382 22.65 -14.95 -9.27
N ASP A 383 23.97 -15.01 -9.38
CA ASP A 383 24.68 -15.15 -10.65
C ASP A 383 24.43 -16.49 -11.35
N ILE A 384 24.26 -17.59 -10.61
CA ILE A 384 23.89 -18.89 -11.21
C ILE A 384 22.46 -18.84 -11.76
N VAL A 385 21.53 -18.20 -11.03
CA VAL A 385 20.16 -18.02 -11.52
C VAL A 385 20.16 -17.13 -12.77
N ARG A 386 20.92 -16.03 -12.76
CA ARG A 386 21.10 -15.18 -13.95
C ARG A 386 21.68 -15.94 -15.12
N HIS A 387 22.64 -16.83 -14.89
CA HIS A 387 23.18 -17.71 -15.93
C HIS A 387 22.10 -18.61 -16.56
N SER A 388 21.14 -19.10 -15.78
CA SER A 388 20.01 -19.88 -16.31
C SER A 388 19.05 -19.05 -17.19
N GLN A 389 18.92 -17.75 -16.91
CA GLN A 389 18.09 -16.82 -17.71
C GLN A 389 18.84 -16.35 -18.97
N HIS A 390 20.12 -16.01 -18.81
CA HIS A 390 21.01 -15.53 -19.85
C HIS A 390 22.35 -16.26 -19.75
N PRO A 391 22.56 -17.31 -20.58
CA PRO A 391 23.78 -18.11 -20.53
C PRO A 391 25.04 -17.26 -20.70
N LEU A 392 25.98 -17.49 -19.78
CA LEU A 392 27.31 -16.89 -19.77
C LEU A 392 28.18 -17.58 -20.83
N ASP A 393 29.20 -16.87 -21.33
CA ASP A 393 30.21 -17.49 -22.16
C ASP A 393 31.04 -18.52 -21.38
N GLU A 394 31.77 -19.40 -22.08
CA GLU A 394 32.52 -20.50 -21.46
C GLU A 394 33.54 -20.01 -20.41
N LYS A 395 34.19 -18.87 -20.65
CA LYS A 395 35.19 -18.30 -19.75
C LYS A 395 34.53 -17.74 -18.49
N GLN A 396 33.43 -17.01 -18.65
CA GLN A 396 32.63 -16.46 -17.55
C GLN A 396 32.01 -17.57 -16.71
N LEU A 397 31.48 -18.62 -17.35
CA LEU A 397 30.92 -19.78 -16.65
C LEU A 397 32.00 -20.57 -15.89
N ALA A 398 33.19 -20.73 -16.45
CA ALA A 398 34.31 -21.36 -15.74
C ALA A 398 34.75 -20.54 -14.51
N ALA A 399 34.78 -19.21 -14.63
CA ALA A 399 35.05 -18.32 -13.50
C ALA A 399 33.97 -18.41 -12.42
N LEU A 400 32.69 -18.43 -12.80
CA LEU A 400 31.58 -18.59 -11.86
C LEU A 400 31.62 -19.96 -11.15
N ASN A 401 31.92 -21.05 -11.86
CA ASN A 401 32.07 -22.36 -11.23
C ASN A 401 33.25 -22.40 -10.25
N THR A 402 34.39 -21.82 -10.61
CA THR A 402 35.55 -21.71 -9.71
C THR A 402 35.20 -20.92 -8.45
N GLU A 403 34.44 -19.84 -8.61
CA GLU A 403 33.98 -19.02 -7.49
C GLU A 403 33.04 -19.80 -6.56
N ILE A 404 32.12 -20.58 -7.13
CA ILE A 404 31.23 -21.47 -6.38
C ILE A 404 32.03 -22.50 -5.59
N ASP A 405 33.00 -23.17 -6.22
CA ASP A 405 33.84 -24.19 -5.58
C ASP A 405 34.62 -23.59 -4.39
N ASN A 406 35.08 -22.35 -4.51
CA ASN A 406 35.71 -21.63 -3.40
C ASN A 406 34.71 -21.33 -2.28
N ILE A 407 33.52 -20.79 -2.60
CA ILE A 407 32.53 -20.39 -1.61
C ILE A 407 32.01 -21.58 -0.80
N VAL A 408 31.69 -22.70 -1.45
CA VAL A 408 31.09 -23.87 -0.79
C VAL A 408 32.05 -24.64 0.13
N THR A 409 33.33 -24.26 0.14
CA THR A 409 34.36 -24.82 1.02
C THR A 409 34.77 -23.90 2.16
N LEU A 410 34.21 -22.68 2.23
CA LEU A 410 34.50 -21.71 3.29
C LEU A 410 33.91 -22.18 4.64
N PRO A 411 34.76 -22.40 5.68
CA PRO A 411 34.30 -22.94 6.95
C PRO A 411 33.24 -22.09 7.65
N GLU A 412 33.30 -20.76 7.49
CA GLU A 412 32.37 -19.82 8.10
C GLU A 412 30.97 -19.85 7.51
N LEU A 413 30.79 -20.44 6.31
CA LEU A 413 29.49 -20.61 5.67
C LEU A 413 28.91 -22.02 5.91
N ASN A 414 29.63 -22.87 6.64
CA ASN A 414 29.13 -24.19 7.02
C ASN A 414 27.82 -24.06 7.82
N ASN A 415 26.90 -25.00 7.58
CA ASN A 415 25.58 -25.04 8.21
C ASN A 415 24.63 -23.88 7.84
N LEU A 416 24.94 -23.09 6.82
CA LEU A 416 24.01 -22.12 6.24
C LEU A 416 23.29 -22.69 5.01
N SER A 417 21.99 -22.43 4.91
CA SER A 417 21.14 -22.85 3.78
C SER A 417 21.69 -22.38 2.43
N ILE A 418 22.28 -21.17 2.37
CA ILE A 418 22.80 -20.58 1.14
C ILE A 418 23.80 -21.46 0.39
N ILE A 419 24.65 -22.21 1.10
CA ILE A 419 25.60 -23.14 0.46
C ILE A 419 24.87 -24.27 -0.25
N TYR A 420 23.79 -24.77 0.34
CA TYR A 420 22.99 -25.84 -0.22
C TYR A 420 22.07 -25.35 -1.33
N GLN A 421 21.59 -24.11 -1.26
CA GLN A 421 20.91 -23.42 -2.37
C GLN A 421 21.85 -23.31 -3.59
N ILE A 422 23.09 -22.83 -3.40
CA ILE A 422 24.10 -22.74 -4.47
C ILE A 422 24.37 -24.12 -5.09
N LYS A 423 24.59 -25.15 -4.26
CA LYS A 423 24.80 -26.53 -4.74
C LYS A 423 23.58 -27.06 -5.51
N ALA A 424 22.38 -26.87 -4.97
CA ALA A 424 21.14 -27.33 -5.60
C ALA A 424 20.92 -26.67 -6.97
N VAL A 425 21.07 -25.35 -7.06
CA VAL A 425 20.91 -24.61 -8.32
C VAL A 425 22.02 -24.97 -9.31
N SER A 426 23.29 -25.04 -8.89
CA SER A 426 24.39 -25.46 -9.75
C SER A 426 24.16 -26.87 -10.32
N ALA A 427 23.68 -27.80 -9.50
CA ALA A 427 23.35 -29.16 -9.91
C ALA A 427 22.14 -29.21 -10.86
N LEU A 428 21.09 -28.40 -10.64
CA LEU A 428 19.96 -28.26 -11.56
C LEU A 428 20.41 -27.78 -12.94
N VAL A 429 21.22 -26.72 -13.00
CA VAL A 429 21.76 -26.19 -14.27
C VAL A 429 22.59 -27.24 -15.01
N LYS A 430 23.29 -28.11 -14.27
CA LYS A 430 24.08 -29.23 -14.81
C LYS A 430 23.25 -30.49 -15.12
N GLY A 431 21.94 -30.49 -14.87
CA GLY A 431 21.06 -31.66 -15.03
C GLY A 431 21.30 -32.81 -14.05
N LYS A 432 21.99 -32.55 -12.92
CA LYS A 432 22.34 -33.55 -11.91
C LYS A 432 21.28 -33.60 -10.80
N THR A 433 20.18 -34.29 -11.08
CA THR A 433 18.98 -34.27 -10.22
C THR A 433 19.20 -34.86 -8.83
N ASP A 434 19.96 -35.95 -8.67
CA ASP A 434 20.19 -36.56 -7.36
C ASP A 434 21.08 -35.70 -6.45
N GLU A 435 22.11 -35.07 -7.02
CA GLU A 435 22.98 -34.13 -6.30
C GLU A 435 22.17 -32.90 -5.83
N SER A 436 21.31 -32.39 -6.71
CA SER A 436 20.42 -31.27 -6.37
C SER A 436 19.40 -31.63 -5.29
N TYR A 437 18.79 -32.82 -5.40
CA TYR A 437 17.82 -33.33 -4.42
C TYR A 437 18.43 -33.46 -3.02
N GLN A 438 19.64 -34.03 -2.92
CA GLN A 438 20.33 -34.15 -1.63
C GLN A 438 20.67 -32.76 -1.06
N ALA A 439 21.18 -31.86 -1.90
CA ALA A 439 21.52 -30.51 -1.48
C ALA A 439 20.30 -29.76 -0.96
N ILE A 440 19.19 -29.72 -1.71
CA ILE A 440 18.05 -28.90 -1.35
C ILE A 440 17.31 -29.40 -0.10
N ASN A 441 17.22 -30.72 0.12
CA ASN A 441 16.66 -31.25 1.37
C ASN A 441 17.51 -30.83 2.58
N THR A 442 18.84 -30.86 2.46
CA THR A 442 19.72 -30.32 3.50
C THR A 442 19.50 -28.82 3.68
N GLY A 443 19.31 -28.07 2.58
CA GLY A 443 18.94 -26.65 2.64
C GLY A 443 17.66 -26.39 3.44
N ILE A 444 16.62 -27.20 3.21
CA ILE A 444 15.32 -27.12 3.92
C ILE A 444 15.49 -27.43 5.41
N ASP A 445 16.28 -28.45 5.78
CA ASP A 445 16.61 -28.76 7.18
C ASP A 445 17.31 -27.59 7.88
N LEU A 446 17.96 -26.71 7.12
CA LEU A 446 18.62 -25.53 7.66
C LEU A 446 17.80 -24.26 7.62
N GLU A 447 16.86 -24.16 6.69
CA GLU A 447 15.99 -23.00 6.48
C GLU A 447 14.69 -23.41 5.78
N MET A 448 13.57 -23.28 6.47
CA MET A 448 12.24 -23.48 5.91
C MET A 448 11.79 -22.18 5.22
N SER A 449 12.18 -22.00 3.96
CA SER A 449 11.86 -20.81 3.15
C SER A 449 11.12 -21.15 1.86
N TRP A 450 10.31 -20.19 1.37
CA TRP A 450 9.57 -20.34 0.13
C TRP A 450 10.48 -20.67 -1.06
N LEU A 451 11.68 -20.06 -1.13
CA LEU A 451 12.65 -20.29 -2.20
C LEU A 451 13.16 -21.74 -2.19
N ASN A 452 13.47 -22.29 -1.01
CA ASN A 452 13.92 -23.67 -0.89
C ASN A 452 12.87 -24.67 -1.39
N TYR A 453 11.59 -24.42 -1.13
CA TYR A 453 10.50 -25.25 -1.64
C TYR A 453 10.26 -25.06 -3.16
N VAL A 454 10.46 -23.85 -3.71
CA VAL A 454 10.50 -23.68 -5.17
C VAL A 454 11.61 -24.54 -5.79
N LEU A 455 12.83 -24.47 -5.24
CA LEU A 455 13.96 -25.25 -5.74
C LEU A 455 13.71 -26.76 -5.63
N LEU A 456 13.11 -27.23 -4.54
CA LEU A 456 12.71 -28.64 -4.40
C LEU A 456 11.68 -29.04 -5.45
N GLY A 457 10.69 -28.18 -5.73
CA GLY A 457 9.74 -28.40 -6.82
C GLY A 457 10.45 -28.53 -8.18
N LYS A 458 11.44 -27.67 -8.46
CA LYS A 458 12.22 -27.72 -9.70
C LYS A 458 13.01 -29.02 -9.82
N VAL A 459 13.54 -29.53 -8.71
CA VAL A 459 14.20 -30.84 -8.67
C VAL A 459 13.21 -31.97 -8.99
N TYR A 460 12.03 -31.96 -8.38
CA TYR A 460 11.01 -32.97 -8.66
C TYR A 460 10.52 -32.94 -10.11
N GLU A 461 10.31 -31.75 -10.69
CA GLU A 461 9.97 -31.64 -12.11
C GLU A 461 11.06 -32.21 -13.01
N MET A 462 12.33 -31.90 -12.74
CA MET A 462 13.45 -32.44 -13.53
C MET A 462 13.60 -33.97 -13.37
N LYS A 463 13.10 -34.54 -12.26
CA LYS A 463 12.97 -35.98 -12.05
C LYS A 463 11.72 -36.61 -12.69
N GLY A 464 10.81 -35.82 -13.26
CA GLY A 464 9.53 -36.29 -13.79
C GLY A 464 8.47 -36.59 -12.71
N MET A 465 8.64 -36.08 -11.49
CA MET A 465 7.79 -36.29 -10.32
C MET A 465 6.83 -35.10 -10.11
N ASN A 466 5.91 -34.89 -11.05
CA ASN A 466 5.09 -33.66 -11.08
C ASN A 466 4.15 -33.52 -9.86
N ARG A 467 3.74 -34.61 -9.21
CA ARG A 467 2.85 -34.53 -8.04
C ARG A 467 3.59 -33.98 -6.83
N GLU A 468 4.82 -34.46 -6.62
CA GLU A 468 5.72 -34.01 -5.58
C GLU A 468 6.21 -32.59 -5.86
N ALA A 469 6.42 -32.23 -7.14
CA ALA A 469 6.67 -30.86 -7.53
C ALA A 469 5.51 -29.93 -7.16
N ALA A 470 4.27 -30.34 -7.44
CA ALA A 470 3.09 -29.56 -7.11
C ALA A 470 2.95 -29.30 -5.60
N ASP A 471 3.23 -30.31 -4.77
CA ASP A 471 3.22 -30.20 -3.32
C ASP A 471 4.27 -29.21 -2.80
N ALA A 472 5.49 -29.29 -3.34
CA ALA A 472 6.56 -28.35 -3.01
C ALA A 472 6.21 -26.91 -3.43
N TYR A 473 5.66 -26.70 -4.63
CA TYR A 473 5.23 -25.38 -5.08
C TYR A 473 4.06 -24.81 -4.29
N LEU A 474 3.09 -25.64 -3.92
CA LEU A 474 2.00 -25.23 -3.05
C LEU A 474 2.52 -24.85 -1.66
N THR A 475 3.50 -25.59 -1.14
CA THR A 475 4.18 -25.25 0.13
C THR A 475 4.90 -23.91 0.03
N ALA A 476 5.62 -23.66 -1.06
CA ALA A 476 6.26 -22.36 -1.30
C ALA A 476 5.24 -21.21 -1.34
N PHE A 477 4.12 -21.41 -2.06
CA PHE A 477 3.05 -20.43 -2.16
C PHE A 477 2.36 -20.19 -0.81
N ASN A 478 2.17 -21.23 0.01
CA ASN A 478 1.67 -21.08 1.38
C ASN A 478 2.64 -20.27 2.26
N LEU A 479 3.95 -20.53 2.18
CA LEU A 479 4.95 -19.82 2.99
C LEU A 479 5.02 -18.33 2.66
N ARG A 480 4.89 -17.99 1.38
CA ARG A 480 4.89 -16.60 0.91
C ARG A 480 4.01 -16.44 -0.33
N PRO A 481 2.70 -16.24 -0.19
CA PRO A 481 1.82 -16.10 -1.35
C PRO A 481 2.04 -14.77 -2.06
N GLY A 482 1.74 -14.75 -3.36
CA GLY A 482 1.80 -13.54 -4.18
C GLY A 482 2.62 -13.68 -5.46
N ALA A 483 2.71 -12.58 -6.19
CA ALA A 483 3.30 -12.52 -7.53
C ALA A 483 4.78 -12.93 -7.57
N ASN A 484 5.54 -12.60 -6.53
CA ASN A 484 6.96 -12.94 -6.43
C ASN A 484 7.19 -14.47 -6.43
N THR A 485 6.52 -15.19 -5.52
CA THR A 485 6.69 -16.65 -5.44
C THR A 485 6.13 -17.32 -6.69
N LEU A 486 5.01 -16.82 -7.23
CA LEU A 486 4.46 -17.33 -8.48
C LEU A 486 5.44 -17.15 -9.65
N TYR A 487 6.09 -15.99 -9.77
CA TYR A 487 7.11 -15.74 -10.80
C TYR A 487 8.24 -16.78 -10.72
N TRP A 488 8.73 -17.08 -9.52
CA TRP A 488 9.77 -18.08 -9.31
C TRP A 488 9.32 -19.51 -9.63
N ILE A 489 8.07 -19.86 -9.31
CA ILE A 489 7.48 -21.15 -9.71
C ILE A 489 7.45 -21.25 -11.24
N GLU A 490 6.93 -20.23 -11.93
CA GLU A 490 6.78 -20.24 -13.39
C GLU A 490 8.09 -20.14 -14.16
N ASN A 491 9.07 -19.37 -13.67
CA ASN A 491 10.22 -18.93 -14.46
C ASN A 491 11.58 -19.28 -13.85
N GLY A 492 11.65 -19.65 -12.57
CA GLY A 492 12.91 -19.90 -11.87
C GLY A 492 13.65 -21.11 -12.44
N ILE A 493 14.91 -20.92 -12.85
CA ILE A 493 15.82 -21.93 -13.43
C ILE A 493 15.38 -22.42 -14.83
N PHE A 494 14.16 -22.91 -14.96
CA PHE A 494 13.50 -23.27 -16.20
C PHE A 494 12.00 -23.02 -16.10
N GLN A 495 11.32 -22.95 -17.24
CA GLN A 495 9.88 -22.65 -17.27
C GLN A 495 9.03 -23.83 -16.78
N THR A 496 8.05 -23.54 -15.93
CA THR A 496 7.07 -24.50 -15.41
C THR A 496 5.67 -24.08 -15.82
N SER A 497 4.91 -25.00 -16.40
CA SER A 497 3.50 -24.76 -16.72
C SER A 497 2.64 -24.98 -15.47
N VAL A 498 2.22 -23.89 -14.82
CA VAL A 498 1.33 -23.94 -13.63
C VAL A 498 0.04 -24.72 -13.88
N PRO A 499 -0.69 -24.55 -15.01
CA PRO A 499 -1.90 -25.33 -15.27
C PRO A 499 -1.66 -26.85 -15.34
N TYR A 500 -0.48 -27.27 -15.81
CA TYR A 500 -0.14 -28.68 -15.99
C TYR A 500 0.47 -29.31 -14.74
N VAL A 501 1.38 -28.60 -14.07
CA VAL A 501 2.17 -29.12 -12.95
C VAL A 501 1.47 -28.84 -11.62
N VAL A 502 0.84 -27.69 -11.47
CA VAL A 502 0.22 -27.23 -10.20
C VAL A 502 -1.24 -26.82 -10.42
N PRO A 503 -2.12 -27.75 -10.85
CA PRO A 503 -3.51 -27.42 -11.20
C PRO A 503 -4.34 -26.87 -10.03
N TYR A 504 -3.93 -27.13 -8.78
CA TYR A 504 -4.55 -26.54 -7.60
C TYR A 504 -4.32 -25.04 -7.51
N LEU A 505 -3.09 -24.60 -7.81
CA LEU A 505 -2.71 -23.20 -7.81
C LEU A 505 -3.35 -22.47 -8.99
N ASP A 506 -3.38 -23.09 -10.18
CA ASP A 506 -4.09 -22.54 -11.34
C ASP A 506 -5.56 -22.26 -11.06
N LYS A 507 -6.28 -23.23 -10.47
CA LYS A 507 -7.68 -23.05 -10.07
C LYS A 507 -7.89 -21.97 -9.03
N PHE A 508 -6.96 -21.87 -8.08
CA PHE A 508 -6.99 -20.85 -7.04
C PHE A 508 -6.83 -19.46 -7.66
N LEU A 509 -5.80 -19.26 -8.49
CA LEU A 509 -5.53 -18.01 -9.19
C LEU A 509 -6.63 -17.66 -10.22
N ALA A 510 -7.27 -18.65 -10.85
CA ALA A 510 -8.37 -18.42 -11.80
C ALA A 510 -9.71 -18.06 -11.10
N SER A 511 -9.79 -18.22 -9.78
CA SER A 511 -10.94 -17.78 -8.99
C SER A 511 -10.82 -16.35 -8.46
N GLU A 512 -9.64 -15.75 -8.63
CA GLU A 512 -9.36 -14.31 -8.50
C GLU A 512 -9.85 -13.54 -9.74
#